data_AF-X1VQF5-F1
#
_entry.id   AF-X1VQF5-F1
#
_cell.length_a   1.000
_cell.length_b   1.000
_cell.length_c   1.000
_cell.angle_alpha   90.00
_cell.angle_beta   90.00
_cell.angle_gamma   90.00
#
_symmetry.space_group_name_H-M   'P 1'
#
loop_
_entity.id
_entity.type
_entity.pdbx_description
1 polymer ?
#
loop_
_entity_poly.entity_id
_entity_poly.type
_entity_poly.pdbx_seq_one_letter_code
_entity_poly.pdbx_strand_id
1 'polypeptide(L)'
;EATGYYPGPECCWPDDDGLTAIGDVAGRGSVAIDDKGGPLRMGQKIWVEDYGPGKCNDRGSAIKGWKIDLCFETLEEAKEWGRKLIKVYVLE
;
A
#
# COMPACT_ATOMS: atom_id res chain seq x y z
N GLU A 1 10.59 -1.48 4.12
CA GLU A 1 9.90 -2.75 4.46
C GLU A 1 8.52 -2.71 3.86
N ALA A 2 8.08 -3.79 3.21
CA ALA A 2 6.75 -3.89 2.64
C ALA A 2 5.92 -4.94 3.39
N THR A 3 4.68 -4.59 3.68
CA THR A 3 3.62 -5.49 4.15
C THR A 3 2.50 -5.58 3.11
N GLY A 4 1.53 -6.46 3.34
CA GLY A 4 0.33 -6.58 2.52
C GLY A 4 -0.94 -6.30 3.34
N TYR A 5 -1.91 -5.65 2.70
CA TYR A 5 -3.27 -5.49 3.20
C TYR A 5 -4.27 -5.79 2.07
N TYR A 6 -5.54 -5.94 2.40
CA TYR A 6 -6.63 -5.98 1.41
C TYR A 6 -7.70 -4.98 1.86
N PRO A 7 -8.57 -4.48 0.96
CA PRO A 7 -9.42 -3.32 1.25
C PRO A 7 -10.64 -3.63 2.14
N GLY A 8 -10.77 -4.84 2.68
CA GLY A 8 -11.92 -5.21 3.51
C GLY A 8 -11.71 -4.97 5.02
N PRO A 9 -12.75 -5.24 5.81
CA PRO A 9 -12.81 -4.85 7.22
C PRO A 9 -11.72 -5.47 8.09
N GLU A 10 -11.25 -6.68 7.79
CA GLU A 10 -10.18 -7.33 8.56
C GLU A 10 -8.84 -6.56 8.53
N CYS A 11 -8.63 -5.69 7.54
CA CYS A 11 -7.45 -4.83 7.45
C CYS A 11 -7.76 -3.33 7.62
N CYS A 12 -8.94 -2.88 7.20
CA CYS A 12 -9.25 -1.46 7.08
C CYS A 12 -10.23 -0.93 8.14
N TRP A 13 -10.81 -1.76 9.00
CA TRP A 13 -11.75 -1.30 10.03
C TRP A 13 -11.13 -0.24 10.96
N PRO A 14 -11.82 0.86 11.27
CA PRO A 14 -13.23 1.19 10.94
C PRO A 14 -13.43 1.97 9.63
N ASP A 15 -12.37 2.16 8.83
CA ASP A 15 -12.33 2.96 7.61
C ASP A 15 -12.41 2.05 6.35
N ASP A 16 -13.29 1.04 6.36
CA ASP A 16 -13.47 0.05 5.29
C ASP A 16 -14.45 0.49 4.19
N ASP A 17 -14.49 1.79 3.89
CA ASP A 17 -15.38 2.39 2.88
C ASP A 17 -14.97 2.09 1.42
N GLY A 18 -13.86 1.36 1.24
CA GLY A 18 -13.31 0.96 -0.05
C GLY A 18 -12.54 2.07 -0.77
N LEU A 19 -12.24 3.17 -0.08
CA LEU A 19 -11.50 4.30 -0.64
C LEU A 19 -10.10 4.42 -0.02
N THR A 20 -9.16 4.85 -0.84
CA THR A 20 -7.82 5.22 -0.40
C THR A 20 -7.80 6.64 0.18
N ALA A 21 -6.74 7.00 0.88
CA ALA A 21 -6.58 8.31 1.51
C ALA A 21 -6.62 9.53 0.55
N ILE A 22 -6.58 9.35 -0.78
CA ILE A 22 -6.80 10.42 -1.76
C ILE A 22 -8.10 10.24 -2.58
N GLY A 23 -8.93 9.26 -2.24
CA GLY A 23 -10.26 9.05 -2.82
C GLY A 23 -10.31 8.14 -4.05
N ASP A 24 -9.21 7.48 -4.43
CA ASP A 24 -9.28 6.39 -5.41
C ASP A 24 -9.94 5.15 -4.78
N VAL A 25 -10.55 4.29 -5.59
CA VAL A 25 -11.01 2.96 -5.16
C VAL A 25 -9.80 2.11 -4.73
N ALA A 26 -9.84 1.59 -3.50
CA ALA A 26 -8.82 0.70 -2.98
C ALA A 26 -8.90 -0.68 -3.65
N GLY A 27 -7.73 -1.24 -3.98
CA GLY A 27 -7.60 -2.48 -4.73
C GLY A 27 -6.16 -2.68 -5.18
N ARG A 28 -5.88 -3.82 -5.83
CA ARG A 28 -4.51 -4.16 -6.21
C ARG A 28 -3.85 -3.05 -7.04
N GLY A 29 -2.64 -2.69 -6.65
CA GLY A 29 -1.89 -1.56 -7.18
C GLY A 29 -1.96 -0.31 -6.30
N SER A 30 -2.91 -0.22 -5.37
CA SER A 30 -2.89 0.84 -4.35
C SER A 30 -1.79 0.57 -3.33
N VAL A 31 -1.08 1.62 -2.92
CA VAL A 31 0.05 1.52 -2.01
C VAL A 31 -0.08 2.56 -0.91
N ALA A 32 -0.17 2.07 0.33
CA ALA A 32 -0.15 2.92 1.51
C ALA A 32 1.27 3.34 1.84
N ILE A 33 1.47 4.65 2.07
CA ILE A 33 2.79 5.23 2.37
C ILE A 33 2.71 6.24 3.53
N ASP A 34 3.87 6.62 4.05
CA ASP A 34 4.03 7.82 4.87
C ASP A 34 4.47 9.00 3.98
N ASP A 35 3.52 9.80 3.52
CA ASP A 35 3.78 10.93 2.63
C ASP A 35 4.35 12.17 3.34
N LYS A 36 4.34 12.19 4.69
CA LYS A 36 4.85 13.31 5.50
C LYS A 36 6.24 13.02 6.07
N GLY A 37 6.50 11.78 6.48
CA GLY A 37 7.77 11.36 7.09
C GLY A 37 8.61 10.42 6.23
N GLY A 38 8.08 9.91 5.13
CA GLY A 38 8.74 8.94 4.26
C GLY A 38 9.37 9.54 2.98
N PRO A 39 10.01 8.68 2.17
CA PRO A 39 10.68 9.08 0.92
C PRO A 39 9.71 9.22 -0.26
N LEU A 40 8.52 8.61 -0.20
CA LEU A 40 7.53 8.61 -1.29
C LEU A 40 6.51 9.74 -1.10
N ARG A 41 5.78 10.07 -2.16
CA ARG A 41 4.76 11.12 -2.20
C ARG A 41 3.47 10.60 -2.82
N MET A 42 2.35 11.17 -2.40
CA MET A 42 1.03 10.86 -2.97
C MET A 42 1.00 11.13 -4.47
N GLY A 43 0.35 10.24 -5.21
CA GLY A 43 0.26 10.25 -6.67
C GLY A 43 1.45 9.65 -7.40
N GLN A 44 2.58 9.36 -6.72
CA GLN A 44 3.73 8.73 -7.38
C GLN A 44 3.37 7.34 -7.90
N LYS A 45 3.90 7.02 -9.08
CA LYS A 45 3.90 5.67 -9.61
C LYS A 45 5.20 4.99 -9.21
N ILE A 46 5.10 3.74 -8.81
CA ILE A 46 6.26 2.94 -8.40
C ILE A 46 6.19 1.56 -9.06
N TRP A 47 7.35 0.91 -9.13
CA TRP A 47 7.46 -0.52 -9.38
C TRP A 47 7.99 -1.21 -8.12
N VAL A 48 7.30 -2.24 -7.66
CA VAL A 48 7.69 -3.02 -6.49
C VAL A 48 8.06 -4.43 -6.96
N GLU A 49 9.28 -4.89 -6.63
CA GLU A 49 9.69 -6.25 -7.00
C GLU A 49 8.70 -7.28 -6.45
N ASP A 50 8.43 -8.33 -7.23
CA ASP A 50 7.48 -9.41 -6.94
C ASP A 50 6.01 -9.02 -6.75
N TYR A 51 5.67 -7.74 -6.85
CA TYR A 51 4.29 -7.24 -6.75
C TYR A 51 3.81 -6.59 -8.06
N GLY A 52 4.68 -5.77 -8.68
CA GLY A 52 4.40 -5.09 -9.95
C GLY A 52 4.19 -3.58 -9.79
N PRO A 53 3.41 -2.95 -10.70
CA PRO A 53 3.18 -1.51 -10.67
C PRO A 53 2.29 -1.11 -9.49
N GLY A 54 2.56 0.04 -8.88
CA GLY A 54 1.77 0.61 -7.81
C GLY A 54 1.60 2.12 -7.90
N LYS A 55 0.53 2.64 -7.30
CA LYS A 55 0.26 4.06 -7.11
C LYS A 55 0.27 4.35 -5.61
N CYS A 56 1.08 5.32 -5.20
CA CYS A 56 1.06 5.83 -3.83
C CYS A 56 -0.19 6.69 -3.63
N ASN A 57 -1.29 6.10 -3.19
CA ASN A 57 -2.58 6.78 -3.05
C ASN A 57 -3.21 6.62 -1.67
N ASP A 58 -2.60 5.84 -0.78
CA ASP A 58 -3.21 5.49 0.49
C ASP A 58 -2.33 5.79 1.71
N ARG A 59 -2.93 5.83 2.90
CA ARG A 59 -2.24 6.01 4.18
C ARG A 59 -2.71 4.97 5.18
N GLY A 60 -1.77 4.40 5.93
CA GLY A 60 -2.06 3.59 7.09
C GLY A 60 -1.48 4.21 8.36
N SER A 61 -2.19 4.12 9.48
CA SER A 61 -1.70 4.62 10.78
C SER A 61 -0.39 3.94 11.21
N ALA A 62 -0.21 2.66 10.85
CA ALA A 62 1.00 1.87 11.10
C ALA A 62 2.08 1.98 10.01
N ILE A 63 1.85 2.78 8.97
CA ILE A 63 2.78 2.97 7.85
C ILE A 63 3.52 4.29 8.06
N LYS A 64 4.78 4.18 8.48
CA LYS A 64 5.65 5.30 8.87
C LYS A 64 7.05 5.16 8.28
N GLY A 65 7.67 6.29 7.91
CA GLY A 65 9.02 6.34 7.34
C GLY A 65 9.15 5.56 6.04
N TRP A 66 10.04 4.56 6.02
CA TRP A 66 10.36 3.72 4.85
C TRP A 66 9.48 2.46 4.73
N LYS A 67 8.39 2.38 5.49
CA LYS A 67 7.41 1.31 5.38
C LYS A 67 6.39 1.63 4.29
N ILE A 68 5.98 0.61 3.55
CA ILE A 68 4.85 0.66 2.62
C ILE A 68 3.91 -0.52 2.89
N ASP A 69 2.63 -0.36 2.56
CA ASP A 69 1.65 -1.44 2.56
C ASP A 69 1.08 -1.61 1.15
N LEU A 70 1.13 -2.84 0.64
CA LEU A 70 0.70 -3.16 -0.73
C LEU A 70 -0.72 -3.72 -0.68
N CYS A 71 -1.63 -3.15 -1.46
CA CYS A 71 -3.02 -3.61 -1.50
C CYS A 71 -3.13 -4.89 -2.35
N PHE A 72 -3.83 -5.89 -1.85
CA PHE A 72 -4.14 -7.13 -2.56
C PHE A 72 -5.66 -7.25 -2.74
N GLU A 73 -6.09 -8.12 -3.66
CA GLU A 73 -7.52 -8.32 -3.89
C GLU A 73 -8.16 -9.07 -2.74
N THR A 74 -7.41 -9.98 -2.11
CA THR A 74 -7.92 -10.82 -1.02
C THR A 74 -7.04 -10.79 0.23
N LEU A 75 -7.65 -11.08 1.38
CA LEU A 75 -6.95 -11.25 2.65
C LEU A 75 -5.92 -12.39 2.60
N GLU A 76 -6.18 -13.43 1.82
CA GLU A 76 -5.28 -14.58 1.68
C GLU A 76 -3.98 -14.16 0.97
N GLU A 77 -4.08 -13.46 -0.15
CA GLU A 77 -2.91 -12.92 -0.87
C GLU A 77 -2.08 -11.98 0.02
N ALA A 78 -2.74 -11.09 0.78
CA ALA A 78 -2.07 -10.19 1.71
C ALA A 78 -1.29 -10.95 2.80
N LYS A 79 -1.86 -12.05 3.32
CA LYS A 79 -1.20 -12.92 4.30
C LYS A 79 -0.04 -13.70 3.70
N GLU A 80 -0.21 -14.24 2.50
CA GLU A 80 0.84 -14.97 1.78
C GLU A 80 2.04 -14.07 1.45
N TRP A 81 1.78 -12.80 1.11
CA TRP A 81 2.84 -11.82 0.89
C TRP A 81 3.72 -11.62 2.13
N GLY A 82 3.08 -11.54 3.30
CA GLY A 82 3.73 -11.36 4.59
C GLY A 82 4.48 -10.03 4.72
N ARG A 83 5.59 -10.07 5.47
CA ARG A 83 6.47 -8.93 5.75
C ARG A 83 7.84 -9.21 5.16
N LYS A 84 8.34 -8.32 4.29
CA LYS A 84 9.68 -8.48 3.71
C LYS A 84 10.32 -7.17 3.30
N LEU A 85 11.65 -7.19 3.18
CA LEU A 85 12.39 -6.14 2.50
C LEU A 85 12.32 -6.40 1.00
N ILE A 86 11.84 -5.41 0.26
CA ILE A 86 11.63 -5.46 -1.18
C ILE A 86 12.19 -4.17 -1.79
N LYS A 87 12.73 -4.22 -3.02
CA LYS A 87 13.14 -2.99 -3.70
C LYS A 87 11.93 -2.34 -4.35
N VAL A 88 11.97 -1.02 -4.33
CA VAL A 88 10.94 -0.15 -4.88
C VAL A 88 11.64 0.87 -5.76
N TYR A 89 11.13 1.04 -6.97
CA TYR A 89 11.63 1.99 -7.94
C TYR A 89 10.55 3.04 -8.19
N VAL A 90 10.89 4.32 -8.06
CA VAL A 90 9.98 5.40 -8.45
C VAL A 90 10.00 5.50 -9.97
N LEU A 91 8.81 5.48 -10.57
CA LEU A 91 8.63 5.65 -12.01
C LEU A 91 8.34 7.14 -12.26
N GLU A 92 9.08 7.74 -13.20
CA GLU A 92 8.96 9.17 -13.58
C GLU A 92 7.53 9.56 -13.98
#